data_AF-A0A0P0VRX9-F1
#
_entry.id   AF-A0A0P0VRX9-F1
#
_cell.length_a   1.000
_cell.length_b   1.000
_cell.length_c   1.000
_cell.angle_alpha   90.00
_cell.angle_beta   90.00
_cell.angle_gamma   90.00
#
_symmetry.space_group_name_H-M   'P 1'
#
loop_
_entity.id
_entity.type
_entity.pdbx_description
1 polymer ?
#
loop_
_entity_poly.entity_id
_entity_poly.type
_entity_poly.pdbx_seq_one_letter_code
_entity_poly.pdbx_strand_id
1 'polypeptide(L)'
;VMRLFNDWCHTCDHPSSADVAYGRFVMHLQQIGVLMGDDITERFFHIFTELAVKHSLVPNQIVATGGVSQKSSQQLKISYFPIDSFSKLVAMVLKYSSAETGPNKCSLLPKILLVAVRIIQRDSEEKKASFNPRPYFRLFISLLYDLISSDLHSDGANFQVLIAFANAFHALQPLRIPSWSFAWLELVSHRTFMPSLLMCDSRKGWPFFQRLILDLFKFMEPYLRNVELGEPMCLMYKGTMRVLLILLHDFPEFLCNYHFSFCDMIPSSCIQMRNVILDAHPQDMRVVDPASPNLKIDLLPEISMAPQIMSDVEGALKSKLMKTEVDEYFKKSEGSLFLSDLKQKLLLPQNETSVAGTRYNVPLINSLVLYVGIQVSLILSCSILSDLLSAILPLTLCMHKCSGFATATNGV
;
A
#
# COMPACT_ATOMS: atom_id res chain seq x y z
N VAL A 1 0.95 -21.35 29.12
CA VAL A 1 1.38 -20.37 28.10
C VAL A 1 2.41 -19.37 28.63
N MET A 2 2.13 -18.60 29.71
CA MET A 2 3.13 -17.66 30.26
C MET A 2 4.48 -18.30 30.63
N ARG A 3 4.46 -19.49 31.26
CA ARG A 3 5.68 -20.27 31.52
C ARG A 3 6.45 -20.58 30.23
N LEU A 4 5.77 -21.13 29.22
CA LEU A 4 6.35 -21.38 27.89
C LEU A 4 7.00 -20.13 27.28
N PHE A 5 6.36 -18.96 27.40
CA PHE A 5 6.93 -17.71 26.90
C PHE A 5 8.22 -17.33 27.63
N ASN A 6 8.25 -17.44 28.96
CA ASN A 6 9.44 -17.16 29.77
C ASN A 6 10.57 -18.17 29.48
N ASP A 7 10.23 -19.45 29.36
CA ASP A 7 11.17 -20.53 29.03
C ASP A 7 11.79 -20.30 27.64
N TRP A 8 10.98 -19.86 26.67
CA TRP A 8 11.47 -19.49 25.35
C TRP A 8 12.39 -18.27 25.39
N CYS A 9 11.98 -17.19 26.06
CA CYS A 9 12.83 -16.01 26.24
C CYS A 9 14.16 -16.38 26.91
N HIS A 10 14.16 -17.24 27.93
CA HIS A 10 15.39 -17.71 28.56
C HIS A 10 16.27 -18.53 27.61
N THR A 11 15.65 -19.35 26.75
CA THR A 11 16.35 -20.09 25.69
C THR A 11 16.99 -19.15 24.67
N CYS A 12 16.35 -18.02 24.34
CA CYS A 12 16.90 -17.00 23.45
C CYS A 12 18.05 -16.19 24.07
N ASP A 13 18.08 -16.03 25.40
CA ASP A 13 19.13 -15.27 26.12
C ASP A 13 20.47 -16.03 26.21
N HIS A 14 20.44 -17.36 26.05
CA HIS A 14 21.62 -18.23 26.08
C HIS A 14 21.84 -18.93 24.73
N PRO A 15 22.45 -18.24 23.73
CA PRO A 15 22.59 -18.77 22.36
C PRO A 15 23.57 -19.96 22.24
N SER A 16 24.27 -20.34 23.31
CA SER A 16 25.14 -21.52 23.34
C SER A 16 24.33 -22.79 23.03
N SER A 17 24.42 -23.32 21.81
CA SER A 17 23.59 -24.43 21.27
C SER A 17 22.19 -24.06 20.77
N ALA A 18 22.01 -22.80 20.34
CA ALA A 18 20.75 -22.22 19.89
C ALA A 18 19.89 -23.15 19.01
N ASP A 19 20.43 -23.69 17.91
CA ASP A 19 19.63 -24.46 16.96
C ASP A 19 19.03 -25.75 17.56
N VAL A 20 19.81 -26.47 18.36
CA VAL A 20 19.34 -27.70 19.04
C VAL A 20 18.30 -27.36 20.10
N ALA A 21 18.54 -26.31 20.89
CA ALA A 21 17.59 -25.86 21.90
C ALA A 21 16.27 -25.39 21.27
N TYR A 22 16.34 -24.65 20.15
CA TYR A 22 15.18 -24.21 19.40
C TYR A 22 14.39 -25.38 18.83
N GLY A 23 15.06 -26.35 18.20
CA GLY A 23 14.42 -27.56 17.69
C GLY A 23 13.69 -28.33 18.78
N ARG A 24 14.32 -28.56 19.94
CA ARG A 24 13.70 -29.22 21.10
C ARG A 24 12.47 -28.46 21.61
N PHE A 25 12.55 -27.13 21.66
CA PHE A 25 11.42 -26.32 22.10
C PHE A 25 10.24 -26.42 21.13
N VAL A 26 10.48 -26.35 19.81
CA VAL A 26 9.41 -26.52 18.82
C VAL A 26 8.80 -27.92 18.88
N MET A 27 9.61 -28.97 19.02
CA MET A 27 9.11 -30.34 19.23
C MET A 27 8.23 -30.43 20.48
N HIS A 28 8.61 -29.77 21.58
CA HIS A 28 7.78 -29.71 22.79
C HIS A 28 6.43 -29.02 22.51
N LEU A 29 6.41 -27.92 21.74
CA LEU A 29 5.16 -27.25 21.34
C LEU A 29 4.27 -28.16 20.47
N GLN A 30 4.85 -28.95 19.58
CA GLN A 30 4.11 -29.92 18.78
C GLN A 30 3.50 -31.03 19.66
N GLN A 31 4.28 -31.57 20.61
CA GLN A 31 3.83 -32.62 21.53
C GLN A 31 2.66 -32.18 22.42
N ILE A 32 2.63 -30.93 22.86
CA ILE A 32 1.50 -30.38 23.64
C ILE A 32 0.30 -29.98 22.75
N GLY A 33 0.41 -30.12 21.43
CA GLY A 33 -0.68 -29.90 20.48
C GLY A 33 -1.05 -28.44 20.23
N VAL A 34 -0.15 -27.48 20.47
CA VAL A 34 -0.46 -26.04 20.24
C VAL A 34 -0.16 -25.55 18.82
N LEU A 35 0.34 -26.42 17.94
CA LEU A 35 0.76 -26.07 16.57
C LEU A 35 -0.03 -26.81 15.48
N MET A 36 -1.28 -27.22 15.77
CA MET A 36 -2.12 -28.01 14.88
C MET A 36 -2.82 -27.18 13.77
N GLY A 37 -2.75 -25.86 13.84
CA GLY A 37 -3.40 -24.93 12.90
C GLY A 37 -4.89 -24.67 13.16
N ASP A 38 -5.39 -25.09 14.32
CA ASP A 38 -6.76 -24.93 14.81
C ASP A 38 -6.91 -23.69 15.73
N ASP A 39 -8.07 -23.56 16.39
CA ASP A 39 -8.36 -22.48 17.34
C ASP A 39 -7.40 -22.44 18.53
N ILE A 40 -6.86 -23.60 18.95
CA ILE A 40 -5.85 -23.69 20.01
C ILE A 40 -4.56 -23.00 19.55
N THR A 41 -4.17 -23.25 18.30
CA THR A 41 -3.01 -22.61 17.67
C THR A 41 -3.21 -21.10 17.57
N GLU A 42 -4.40 -20.64 17.15
CA GLU A 42 -4.72 -19.22 17.12
C GLU A 42 -4.59 -18.58 18.53
N ARG A 43 -5.18 -19.21 19.54
CA ARG A 43 -5.12 -18.75 20.94
C ARG A 43 -3.70 -18.74 21.50
N PHE A 44 -2.87 -19.71 21.12
CA PHE A 44 -1.47 -19.76 21.52
C PHE A 44 -0.70 -18.54 21.00
N PHE A 45 -0.77 -18.26 19.70
CA PHE A 45 -0.10 -17.11 19.10
C PHE A 45 -0.69 -15.78 19.57
N HIS A 46 -1.98 -15.74 19.88
CA HIS A 46 -2.62 -14.56 20.46
C HIS A 46 -1.99 -14.21 21.81
N ILE A 47 -1.95 -15.18 22.74
CA ILE A 47 -1.38 -14.95 24.08
C ILE A 47 0.13 -14.65 23.99
N PHE A 48 0.87 -15.32 23.10
CA PHE A 48 2.30 -15.05 22.90
C PHE A 48 2.56 -13.63 22.39
N THR A 49 1.74 -13.15 21.44
CA THR A 49 1.82 -11.77 20.94
C THR A 49 1.54 -10.76 22.06
N GLU A 50 0.49 -10.98 22.85
CA GLU A 50 0.15 -10.10 23.99
C GLU A 50 1.25 -10.07 25.05
N LEU A 51 1.84 -11.23 25.38
CA LEU A 51 2.97 -11.32 26.31
C LEU A 51 4.19 -10.58 25.77
N ALA A 52 4.55 -10.79 24.50
CA ALA A 52 5.68 -10.11 23.88
C ALA A 52 5.51 -8.58 23.91
N VAL A 53 4.32 -8.08 23.57
CA VAL A 53 4.00 -6.65 23.64
C VAL A 53 4.03 -6.15 25.08
N LYS A 54 3.38 -6.84 26.01
CA LYS A 54 3.34 -6.44 27.43
C LYS A 54 4.73 -6.37 28.05
N HIS A 55 5.56 -7.40 27.82
CA HIS A 55 6.93 -7.45 28.34
C HIS A 55 7.87 -6.45 27.63
N SER A 56 7.53 -6.01 26.42
CA SER A 56 8.30 -4.97 25.72
C SER A 56 8.12 -3.58 26.34
N LEU A 57 6.97 -3.30 26.95
CA LEU A 57 6.63 -2.00 27.51
C LEU A 57 7.00 -1.95 29.00
N VAL A 58 8.23 -1.51 29.30
CA VAL A 58 8.75 -1.44 30.67
C VAL A 58 8.40 -0.08 31.28
N PRO A 59 7.72 -0.04 32.44
CA PRO A 59 7.55 1.21 33.19
C PRO A 59 8.91 1.81 33.53
N ASN A 60 9.13 3.08 33.22
CA ASN A 60 10.32 3.78 33.72
C ASN A 60 10.23 3.83 35.25
N GLN A 61 11.15 3.15 35.93
CA GLN A 61 11.35 3.39 37.36
C GLN A 61 11.99 4.77 37.51
N ILE A 62 11.19 5.76 37.92
CA ILE A 62 11.72 7.05 38.37
C ILE A 62 12.48 6.75 39.66
N VAL A 63 13.81 6.74 39.58
CA VAL A 63 14.64 6.79 40.79
C VAL A 63 14.39 8.18 41.39
N ALA A 64 13.64 8.23 42.49
CA ALA A 64 13.40 9.46 43.23
C ALA A 64 14.69 9.85 43.99
N THR A 65 15.66 10.43 43.30
CA THR A 65 16.67 11.28 43.94
C THR A 65 16.07 12.68 44.05
N GLY A 66 15.87 13.14 45.29
CA GLY A 66 15.06 14.30 45.63
C GLY A 66 15.44 15.59 44.91
N GLY A 67 14.42 16.42 44.65
CA GLY A 67 14.58 17.81 44.23
C GLY A 67 13.75 18.19 43.01
N VAL A 68 12.65 18.91 43.25
CA VAL A 68 11.91 19.77 42.31
C VAL A 68 11.15 19.06 41.18
N SER A 69 9.83 19.07 41.35
CA SER A 69 8.79 18.70 40.39
C SER A 69 9.01 19.29 38.99
N GLN A 70 9.52 18.49 38.06
CA GLN A 70 9.28 18.67 36.64
C GLN A 70 8.37 17.55 36.15
N LYS A 71 7.26 17.93 35.52
CA LYS A 71 6.35 17.05 34.77
C LYS A 71 7.13 16.42 33.61
N SER A 72 7.97 15.43 33.89
CA SER A 72 8.59 14.61 32.87
C SER A 72 7.52 13.64 32.36
N SER A 73 7.19 13.76 31.07
CA SER A 73 6.29 12.86 30.37
C SER A 73 6.72 11.42 30.67
N GLN A 74 5.81 10.59 31.19
CA GLN A 74 6.04 9.16 31.46
C GLN A 74 6.34 8.43 30.13
N GLN A 75 7.56 8.55 29.60
CA GLN A 75 7.98 7.80 28.44
C GLN A 75 8.30 6.37 28.88
N LEU A 76 7.53 5.40 28.41
CA LEU A 76 7.81 3.98 28.61
C LEU A 76 9.13 3.61 27.90
N LYS A 77 10.03 2.92 28.60
CA LYS A 77 11.20 2.31 27.95
C LYS A 77 10.73 1.06 27.21
N ILE A 78 11.14 0.93 25.95
CA ILE A 78 10.80 -0.23 25.13
C ILE A 78 11.99 -1.19 25.12
N SER A 79 11.78 -2.41 25.59
CA SER A 79 12.70 -3.53 25.42
C SER A 79 12.23 -4.38 24.24
N TYR A 80 13.03 -4.48 23.18
CA TYR A 80 12.65 -5.28 22.00
C TYR A 80 12.91 -6.78 22.17
N PHE A 81 13.67 -7.20 23.18
CA PHE A 81 14.04 -8.60 23.39
C PHE A 81 12.84 -9.57 23.42
N PRO A 82 11.71 -9.28 24.11
CA PRO A 82 10.55 -10.17 24.08
C PRO A 82 9.90 -10.27 22.69
N ILE A 83 9.93 -9.18 21.92
CA ILE A 83 9.41 -9.14 20.54
C ILE A 83 10.30 -9.94 19.60
N ASP A 84 11.62 -9.74 19.69
CA ASP A 84 12.60 -10.46 18.88
C ASP A 84 12.60 -11.96 19.20
N SER A 85 12.47 -12.31 20.49
CA SER A 85 12.30 -13.71 20.91
C SER A 85 11.04 -14.30 20.29
N PHE A 86 9.91 -13.58 20.34
CA PHE A 86 8.67 -14.06 19.70
C PHE A 86 8.81 -14.21 18.18
N SER A 87 9.44 -13.25 17.49
CA SER A 87 9.76 -13.34 16.05
C SER A 87 10.57 -14.61 15.75
N LYS A 88 11.62 -14.86 16.54
CA LYS A 88 12.47 -16.04 16.40
C LYS A 88 11.67 -17.33 16.60
N LEU A 89 10.74 -17.38 17.56
CA LEU A 89 9.88 -18.54 17.77
C LEU A 89 9.07 -18.84 16.52
N VAL A 90 8.41 -17.82 15.95
CA VAL A 90 7.60 -17.99 14.73
C VAL A 90 8.47 -18.49 13.58
N ALA A 91 9.65 -17.90 13.37
CA ALA A 91 10.59 -18.36 12.36
C ALA A 91 11.01 -19.83 12.56
N MET A 92 11.31 -20.24 13.79
CA MET A 92 11.67 -21.63 14.11
C MET A 92 10.48 -22.58 13.94
N VAL A 93 9.27 -22.20 14.38
CA VAL A 93 8.05 -22.99 14.17
C VAL A 93 7.82 -23.24 12.69
N LEU A 94 7.95 -22.22 11.84
CA LEU A 94 7.76 -22.35 10.39
C LEU A 94 8.88 -23.19 9.75
N LYS A 95 10.13 -23.05 10.22
CA LYS A 95 11.28 -23.85 9.76
C LYS A 95 11.15 -25.34 10.13
N TYR A 96 10.79 -25.67 11.37
CA TYR A 96 10.71 -27.06 11.83
C TYR A 96 9.41 -27.77 11.44
N SER A 97 8.27 -27.07 11.36
CA SER A 97 7.02 -27.66 10.83
C SER A 97 7.17 -28.10 9.38
N SER A 98 8.09 -27.45 8.65
CA SER A 98 8.39 -27.78 7.25
C SER A 98 9.08 -29.13 7.03
N ALA A 99 9.65 -29.74 8.08
CA ALA A 99 10.39 -30.99 7.96
C ALA A 99 9.49 -32.23 7.95
N GLU A 100 8.31 -32.18 8.55
CA GLU A 100 7.51 -33.39 8.82
C GLU A 100 6.18 -33.48 8.05
N THR A 101 5.60 -32.36 7.59
CA THR A 101 4.22 -32.33 7.07
C THR A 101 4.03 -31.50 5.79
N GLY A 102 4.58 -31.97 4.67
CA GLY A 102 4.11 -31.60 3.31
C GLY A 102 3.98 -30.10 2.98
N PRO A 103 3.21 -29.73 1.93
CA PRO A 103 3.11 -28.36 1.42
C PRO A 103 2.26 -27.39 2.27
N ASN A 104 1.83 -27.77 3.47
CA ASN A 104 1.00 -26.91 4.34
C ASN A 104 1.78 -25.71 4.95
N LYS A 105 3.09 -25.59 4.64
CA LYS A 105 4.07 -24.62 5.16
C LYS A 105 3.62 -23.16 5.10
N CYS A 106 2.96 -22.76 4.01
CA CYS A 106 2.49 -21.39 3.81
C CYS A 106 1.14 -21.09 4.48
N SER A 107 0.48 -22.07 5.12
CA SER A 107 -0.85 -21.88 5.71
C SER A 107 -0.82 -21.31 7.12
N LEU A 108 0.24 -21.56 7.90
CA LEU A 108 0.32 -21.11 9.30
C LEU A 108 0.72 -19.63 9.40
N LEU A 109 1.65 -19.16 8.56
CA LEU A 109 2.10 -17.77 8.58
C LEU A 109 0.92 -16.78 8.40
N PRO A 110 0.03 -16.90 7.40
CA PRO A 110 -1.14 -16.04 7.29
C PRO A 110 -2.02 -16.03 8.54
N LYS A 111 -2.16 -17.16 9.24
CA LYS A 111 -2.92 -17.25 10.49
C LYS A 111 -2.23 -16.46 11.61
N ILE A 112 -0.92 -16.61 11.77
CA ILE A 112 -0.13 -15.86 12.77
C ILE A 112 -0.19 -14.35 12.49
N LEU A 113 -0.03 -13.94 11.23
CA LEU A 113 -0.14 -12.53 10.84
C LEU A 113 -1.55 -12.00 11.10
N LEU A 114 -2.60 -12.78 10.80
CA LEU A 114 -3.99 -12.39 11.08
C LEU A 114 -4.25 -12.21 12.58
N VAL A 115 -3.67 -13.04 13.44
CA VAL A 115 -3.71 -12.85 14.90
C VAL A 115 -3.06 -11.52 15.29
N ALA A 116 -1.87 -11.22 14.78
CA ALA A 116 -1.21 -9.95 15.05
C ALA A 116 -2.05 -8.76 14.56
N VAL A 117 -2.66 -8.86 13.37
CA VAL A 117 -3.57 -7.85 12.82
C VAL A 117 -4.75 -7.60 13.75
N ARG A 118 -5.42 -8.66 14.23
CA ARG A 118 -6.56 -8.56 15.16
C ARG A 118 -6.16 -7.89 16.47
N ILE A 119 -5.01 -8.25 17.03
CA ILE A 119 -4.49 -7.64 18.27
C ILE A 119 -4.21 -6.17 18.05
N ILE A 120 -3.56 -5.78 16.96
CA ILE A 120 -3.25 -4.38 16.67
C ILE A 120 -4.53 -3.55 16.52
N GLN A 121 -5.52 -4.06 15.78
CA GLN A 121 -6.82 -3.40 15.64
C GLN A 121 -7.48 -3.18 17.00
N ARG A 122 -7.57 -4.23 17.82
CA ARG A 122 -8.14 -4.16 19.17
C ARG A 122 -7.38 -3.17 20.06
N ASP A 123 -6.06 -3.33 20.15
CA ASP A 123 -5.21 -2.47 20.99
C ASP A 123 -5.29 -1.00 20.56
N SER A 124 -5.41 -0.71 19.26
CA SER A 124 -5.56 0.65 18.76
C SER A 124 -6.88 1.29 19.17
N GLU A 125 -7.97 0.52 19.14
CA GLU A 125 -9.30 0.96 19.56
C GLU A 125 -9.39 1.16 21.08
N GLU A 126 -8.83 0.23 21.86
CA GLU A 126 -8.85 0.27 23.32
C GLU A 126 -7.94 1.38 23.88
N LYS A 127 -6.71 1.52 23.35
CA LYS A 127 -5.70 2.46 23.89
C LYS A 127 -5.82 3.86 23.29
N LYS A 128 -6.44 4.01 22.12
CA LYS A 128 -6.62 5.29 21.41
C LYS A 128 -5.31 6.09 21.32
N ALA A 129 -5.25 7.27 21.94
CA ALA A 129 -4.07 8.13 21.93
C ALA A 129 -2.84 7.52 22.64
N SER A 130 -3.02 6.51 23.48
CA SER A 130 -1.93 5.79 24.17
C SER A 130 -1.44 4.54 23.40
N PHE A 131 -2.02 4.26 22.23
CA PHE A 131 -1.57 3.16 21.38
C PHE A 131 -0.11 3.38 20.95
N ASN A 132 0.73 2.37 21.19
CA ASN A 132 2.15 2.42 20.83
C ASN A 132 2.42 1.44 19.68
N PRO A 133 2.73 1.92 18.47
CA PRO A 133 2.94 1.05 17.30
C PRO A 133 4.31 0.33 17.34
N ARG A 134 5.27 0.79 18.14
CA ARG A 134 6.68 0.35 18.03
C ARG A 134 6.91 -1.15 18.27
N PRO A 135 6.27 -1.81 19.27
CA PRO A 135 6.43 -3.25 19.46
C PRO A 135 5.91 -4.06 18.27
N TYR A 136 4.79 -3.65 17.69
CA TYR A 136 4.18 -4.30 16.54
C TYR A 136 5.01 -4.08 15.26
N PHE A 137 5.51 -2.86 15.06
CA PHE A 137 6.42 -2.55 13.96
C PHE A 137 7.66 -3.45 14.03
N ARG A 138 8.26 -3.56 15.23
CA ARG A 138 9.42 -4.43 15.45
C ARG A 138 9.09 -5.89 15.16
N LEU A 139 7.92 -6.38 15.57
CA LEU A 139 7.49 -7.74 15.27
C LEU A 139 7.45 -8.01 13.77
N PHE A 140 6.75 -7.16 13.00
CA PHE A 140 6.64 -7.36 11.54
C PHE A 140 8.00 -7.29 10.85
N ILE A 141 8.88 -6.36 11.24
CA ILE A 141 10.17 -6.22 10.57
C ILE A 141 11.14 -7.35 10.91
N SER A 142 11.15 -7.81 12.17
CA SER A 142 11.95 -8.97 12.58
C SER A 142 11.46 -10.22 11.85
N LEU A 143 10.14 -10.46 11.78
CA LEU A 143 9.58 -11.60 11.06
C LEU A 143 9.90 -11.56 9.57
N LEU A 144 9.75 -10.39 8.94
CA LEU A 144 10.03 -10.23 7.52
C LEU A 144 11.51 -10.52 7.22
N TYR A 145 12.42 -9.99 8.04
CA TYR A 145 13.85 -10.23 7.89
C TYR A 145 14.20 -11.71 8.07
N ASP A 146 13.70 -12.35 9.13
CA ASP A 146 13.97 -13.75 9.44
C ASP A 146 13.45 -14.70 8.35
N LEU A 147 12.28 -14.39 7.76
CA LEU A 147 11.62 -15.26 6.78
C LEU A 147 12.14 -15.06 5.35
N ILE A 148 12.56 -13.86 4.97
CA ILE A 148 13.12 -13.60 3.63
C ILE A 148 14.61 -13.94 3.57
N SER A 149 15.35 -13.74 4.66
CA SER A 149 16.80 -14.04 4.69
C SER A 149 17.10 -15.53 4.92
N SER A 150 16.09 -16.38 5.12
CA SER A 150 16.31 -17.80 5.29
C SER A 150 16.67 -18.44 3.95
N ASP A 151 17.89 -18.94 3.81
CA ASP A 151 18.44 -19.63 2.62
C ASP A 151 17.65 -20.88 2.16
N LEU A 152 16.54 -21.22 2.84
CA LEU A 152 15.79 -22.46 2.67
C LEU A 152 14.60 -22.34 1.70
N HIS A 153 14.44 -21.21 1.01
CA HIS A 153 13.24 -20.91 0.24
C HIS A 153 13.53 -20.75 -1.25
N SER A 154 12.90 -21.61 -2.06
CA SER A 154 12.70 -21.35 -3.49
C SER A 154 12.01 -20.00 -3.70
N ASP A 155 12.22 -19.33 -4.83
CA ASP A 155 11.59 -18.04 -5.17
C ASP A 155 10.07 -18.03 -4.90
N GLY A 156 9.38 -19.12 -5.21
CA GLY A 156 7.94 -19.25 -4.95
C GLY A 156 7.54 -19.24 -3.46
N ALA A 157 8.39 -19.74 -2.55
CA ALA A 157 8.13 -19.70 -1.11
C ALA A 157 8.30 -18.29 -0.55
N ASN A 158 9.34 -17.57 -1.00
CA ASN A 158 9.53 -16.16 -0.68
C ASN A 158 8.34 -15.32 -1.17
N PHE A 159 7.81 -15.62 -2.36
CA PHE A 159 6.62 -14.94 -2.87
C PHE A 159 5.39 -15.13 -1.98
N GLN A 160 5.13 -16.34 -1.49
CA GLN A 160 4.00 -16.60 -0.58
C GLN A 160 4.15 -15.86 0.76
N VAL A 161 5.36 -15.78 1.29
CA VAL A 161 5.66 -14.96 2.48
C VAL A 161 5.32 -13.50 2.20
N LEU A 162 5.84 -12.93 1.11
CA LEU A 162 5.60 -11.55 0.72
C LEU A 162 4.11 -11.23 0.53
N ILE A 163 3.34 -12.11 -0.10
CA ILE A 163 1.88 -11.96 -0.24
C ILE A 163 1.19 -11.97 1.12
N ALA A 164 1.60 -12.85 2.04
CA ALA A 164 1.02 -12.91 3.39
C ALA A 164 1.23 -11.59 4.14
N PHE A 165 2.42 -10.99 4.05
CA PHE A 165 2.69 -9.65 4.60
C PHE A 165 1.90 -8.56 3.89
N ALA A 166 1.83 -8.56 2.55
CA ALA A 166 1.06 -7.58 1.79
C ALA A 166 -0.44 -7.60 2.17
N ASN A 167 -1.00 -8.79 2.40
CA ASN A 167 -2.38 -8.94 2.88
C ASN A 167 -2.55 -8.44 4.32
N ALA A 168 -1.59 -8.72 5.21
CA ALA A 168 -1.60 -8.20 6.57
C ALA A 168 -1.52 -6.66 6.61
N PHE A 169 -0.66 -6.06 5.77
CA PHE A 169 -0.53 -4.61 5.65
C PHE A 169 -1.79 -3.97 5.07
N HIS A 170 -2.42 -4.57 4.06
CA HIS A 170 -3.72 -4.09 3.56
C HIS A 170 -4.79 -4.10 4.66
N ALA A 171 -4.83 -5.15 5.49
CA ALA A 171 -5.76 -5.24 6.63
C ALA A 171 -5.45 -4.23 7.75
N LEU A 172 -4.23 -3.69 7.80
CA LEU A 172 -3.76 -2.67 8.74
C LEU A 172 -3.68 -1.27 8.12
N GLN A 173 -4.30 -1.05 6.95
CA GLN A 173 -4.19 0.21 6.22
C GLN A 173 -4.56 1.45 7.07
N PRO A 174 -3.96 2.62 6.80
CA PRO A 174 -4.14 3.83 7.62
C PRO A 174 -5.60 4.29 7.79
N LEU A 175 -6.47 4.07 6.80
CA LEU A 175 -7.91 4.34 6.94
C LEU A 175 -8.57 3.54 8.06
N ARG A 176 -8.07 2.34 8.34
CA ARG A 176 -8.58 1.46 9.40
C ARG A 176 -7.95 1.78 10.75
N ILE A 177 -6.67 2.17 10.77
CA ILE A 177 -5.93 2.50 12.00
C ILE A 177 -5.08 3.76 11.79
N PRO A 178 -5.63 4.97 11.94
CA PRO A 178 -4.89 6.20 11.67
C PRO A 178 -3.63 6.37 12.55
N SER A 179 -3.65 5.89 13.79
CA SER A 179 -2.52 5.92 14.73
C SER A 179 -1.37 4.96 14.35
N TRP A 180 -1.58 4.06 13.40
CA TRP A 180 -0.60 3.13 12.84
C TRP A 180 0.06 3.66 11.56
N SER A 181 -0.46 4.76 10.99
CA SER A 181 -0.11 5.24 9.64
C SER A 181 1.39 5.40 9.37
N PHE A 182 2.17 5.97 10.29
CA PHE A 182 3.62 6.12 10.13
C PHE A 182 4.35 4.77 10.13
N ALA A 183 4.05 3.90 11.09
CA ALA A 183 4.64 2.56 11.15
C ALA A 183 4.24 1.72 9.93
N TRP A 184 3.01 1.89 9.45
CA TRP A 184 2.52 1.26 8.23
C TRP A 184 3.33 1.68 7.01
N LEU A 185 3.54 2.99 6.83
CA LEU A 185 4.29 3.52 5.70
C LEU A 185 5.73 3.02 5.72
N GLU A 186 6.37 3.01 6.90
CA GLU A 186 7.73 2.47 7.06
C GLU A 186 7.81 0.97 6.73
N LEU A 187 6.80 0.16 7.09
CA LEU A 187 6.76 -1.27 6.75
C LEU A 187 6.57 -1.50 5.26
N VAL A 188 5.60 -0.81 4.64
CA VAL A 188 5.30 -0.94 3.21
C VAL A 188 6.46 -0.46 2.36
N SER A 189 7.21 0.54 2.78
CA SER A 189 8.38 1.05 2.07
C SER A 189 9.72 0.43 2.52
N HIS A 190 9.70 -0.56 3.41
CA HIS A 190 10.94 -1.12 3.95
C HIS A 190 11.80 -1.80 2.88
N ARG A 191 13.12 -1.60 2.94
CA ARG A 191 14.11 -2.11 1.98
C ARG A 191 14.10 -3.64 1.79
N THR A 192 13.61 -4.40 2.76
CA THR A 192 13.46 -5.87 2.67
C THR A 192 12.10 -6.28 2.09
N PHE A 193 11.09 -5.41 2.16
CA PHE A 193 9.73 -5.72 1.68
C PHE A 193 9.52 -5.22 0.25
N MET A 194 9.63 -3.91 0.03
CA MET A 194 9.24 -3.26 -1.21
C MET A 194 10.05 -3.77 -2.41
N PRO A 195 11.40 -3.78 -2.39
CA PRO A 195 12.17 -4.33 -3.51
C PRO A 195 11.86 -5.81 -3.76
N SER A 196 11.80 -6.61 -2.69
CA SER A 196 11.52 -8.05 -2.80
C SER A 196 10.17 -8.30 -3.44
N LEU A 197 9.11 -7.58 -3.04
CA LEU A 197 7.78 -7.74 -3.64
C LEU A 197 7.72 -7.26 -5.09
N LEU A 198 8.42 -6.16 -5.42
CA LEU A 198 8.42 -5.59 -6.77
C LEU A 198 9.26 -6.39 -7.78
N MET A 199 10.30 -7.10 -7.32
CA MET A 199 11.19 -7.90 -8.17
C MET A 199 10.79 -9.39 -8.26
N CYS A 200 9.99 -9.89 -7.31
CA CYS A 200 9.67 -11.31 -7.25
C CYS A 200 8.80 -11.80 -8.43
N ASP A 201 9.10 -13.01 -8.91
CA ASP A 201 8.24 -13.80 -9.79
C ASP A 201 7.78 -13.07 -11.06
N SER A 202 8.68 -12.34 -11.74
CA SER A 202 8.37 -11.62 -12.98
C SER A 202 7.17 -10.65 -12.83
N ARG A 203 7.19 -9.81 -11.78
CA ARG A 203 6.20 -8.75 -11.50
C ARG A 203 4.87 -9.23 -10.91
N LYS A 204 4.75 -10.50 -10.50
CA LYS A 204 3.51 -11.00 -9.83
C LYS A 204 3.17 -10.26 -8.53
N GLY A 205 4.15 -9.65 -7.86
CA GLY A 205 3.92 -8.86 -6.64
C GLY A 205 3.33 -7.47 -6.89
N TRP A 206 3.32 -6.99 -8.13
CA TRP A 206 2.92 -5.64 -8.47
C TRP A 206 1.47 -5.30 -8.09
N PRO A 207 0.44 -6.14 -8.34
CA PRO A 207 -0.93 -5.84 -7.93
C PRO A 207 -1.08 -5.68 -6.42
N PHE A 208 -0.30 -6.43 -5.63
CA PHE A 208 -0.32 -6.34 -4.17
C PHE A 208 0.28 -5.02 -3.69
N PHE A 209 1.41 -4.61 -4.27
CA PHE A 209 2.05 -3.35 -3.92
C PHE A 209 1.22 -2.15 -4.41
N GLN A 210 0.64 -2.22 -5.60
CA GLN A 210 -0.29 -1.21 -6.11
C GLN A 210 -1.48 -1.00 -5.17
N ARG A 211 -2.10 -2.08 -4.66
CA ARG A 211 -3.17 -1.96 -3.66
C ARG A 211 -2.73 -1.21 -2.42
N LEU A 212 -1.52 -1.47 -1.90
CA LEU A 212 -1.00 -0.78 -0.73
C LEU A 212 -0.81 0.72 -1.01
N ILE A 213 -0.20 1.08 -2.15
CA ILE A 213 -0.05 2.50 -2.53
C ILE A 213 -1.42 3.19 -2.68
N LEU A 214 -2.42 2.51 -3.23
CA LEU A 214 -3.79 3.03 -3.27
C LEU A 214 -4.43 3.18 -1.89
N ASP A 215 -4.20 2.25 -0.95
CA ASP A 215 -4.67 2.39 0.44
C ASP A 215 -4.10 3.65 1.09
N LEU A 216 -2.82 3.96 0.84
CA LEU A 216 -2.15 5.18 1.30
C LEU A 216 -2.77 6.44 0.68
N PHE A 217 -2.94 6.46 -0.63
CA PHE A 217 -3.52 7.61 -1.32
C PHE A 217 -4.95 7.86 -0.85
N LYS A 218 -5.77 6.80 -0.74
CA LYS A 218 -7.15 6.90 -0.25
C LYS A 218 -7.24 7.44 1.18
N PHE A 219 -6.27 7.11 2.04
CA PHE A 219 -6.17 7.70 3.37
C PHE A 219 -5.87 9.19 3.34
N MET A 220 -4.93 9.60 2.49
CA MET A 220 -4.47 11.00 2.42
C MET A 220 -5.40 11.92 1.64
N GLU A 221 -6.15 11.37 0.69
CA GLU A 221 -6.98 12.08 -0.29
C GLU A 221 -7.83 13.22 0.30
N PRO A 222 -8.64 13.04 1.36
CA PRO A 222 -9.49 14.12 1.88
C PRO A 222 -8.67 15.30 2.44
N TYR A 223 -7.53 15.01 3.07
CA TYR A 223 -6.63 16.02 3.64
C TYR A 223 -5.88 16.79 2.54
N LEU A 224 -5.49 16.09 1.48
CA LEU A 224 -4.80 16.65 0.32
C LEU A 224 -5.72 17.52 -0.53
N ARG A 225 -6.98 17.09 -0.72
CA ARG A 225 -8.00 17.80 -1.48
C ARG A 225 -8.31 19.17 -0.87
N ASN A 226 -8.49 19.21 0.45
CA ASN A 226 -8.86 20.43 1.18
C ASN A 226 -7.67 21.29 1.59
N VAL A 227 -6.43 20.81 1.37
CA VAL A 227 -5.19 21.48 1.79
C VAL A 227 -5.16 21.72 3.32
N GLU A 228 -5.79 20.84 4.08
CA GLU A 228 -5.86 20.88 5.55
C GLU A 228 -4.78 19.98 6.16
N LEU A 229 -3.52 20.35 5.97
CA LEU A 229 -2.37 19.55 6.36
C LEU A 229 -1.82 19.99 7.72
N GLY A 230 -2.38 19.46 8.81
CA GLY A 230 -1.72 19.52 10.11
C GLY A 230 -0.31 18.89 10.07
N GLU A 231 0.53 19.20 11.07
CA GLU A 231 1.93 18.74 11.10
C GLU A 231 2.10 17.22 10.83
N PRO A 232 1.30 16.31 11.41
CA PRO A 232 1.39 14.89 11.10
C PRO A 232 1.13 14.56 9.62
N MET A 233 0.15 15.21 8.99
CA MET A 233 -0.14 14.99 7.57
C MET A 233 0.91 15.62 6.65
N CYS A 234 1.54 16.72 7.05
CA CYS A 234 2.72 17.26 6.37
C CYS A 234 3.88 16.26 6.38
N LEU A 235 4.15 15.61 7.52
CA LEU A 235 5.18 14.57 7.62
C LEU A 235 4.80 13.33 6.80
N MET A 236 3.53 12.92 6.84
CA MET A 236 3.01 11.82 6.02
C MET A 236 3.23 12.11 4.53
N TYR A 237 2.87 13.31 4.06
CA TYR A 237 3.09 13.73 2.67
C TYR A 237 4.56 13.67 2.26
N LYS A 238 5.48 14.18 3.10
CA LYS A 238 6.92 14.07 2.86
C LYS A 238 7.39 12.61 2.77
N GLY A 239 6.87 11.74 3.64
CA GLY A 239 7.14 10.30 3.60
C GLY A 239 6.66 9.67 2.29
N THR A 240 5.42 9.93 1.89
CA THR A 240 4.83 9.45 0.64
C THR A 240 5.63 9.92 -0.58
N MET A 241 6.03 11.19 -0.63
CA MET A 241 6.87 11.71 -1.72
C MET A 241 8.22 11.00 -1.79
N ARG A 242 8.86 10.68 -0.66
CA ARG A 242 10.11 9.90 -0.65
C ARG A 242 9.91 8.50 -1.23
N VAL A 243 8.81 7.82 -0.88
CA VAL A 243 8.49 6.50 -1.45
C VAL A 243 8.29 6.61 -2.96
N LEU A 244 7.54 7.60 -3.44
CA LEU A 244 7.32 7.80 -4.88
C LEU A 244 8.60 8.14 -5.64
N LEU A 245 9.50 8.94 -5.06
CA LEU A 245 10.80 9.23 -5.66
C LEU A 245 11.70 8.00 -5.75
N ILE A 246 11.67 7.12 -4.73
CA ILE A 246 12.38 5.83 -4.80
C ILE A 246 11.77 4.94 -5.88
N LEU A 247 10.44 4.86 -5.97
CA LEU A 247 9.77 4.09 -7.03
C LEU A 247 10.09 4.63 -8.42
N LEU A 248 10.13 5.96 -8.60
CA LEU A 248 10.50 6.59 -9.86
C LEU A 248 11.94 6.24 -10.27
N HIS A 249 12.85 6.18 -9.31
CA HIS A 249 14.26 5.87 -9.58
C HIS A 249 14.50 4.37 -9.81
N ASP A 250 14.04 3.52 -8.90
CA ASP A 250 14.39 2.09 -8.88
C ASP A 250 13.40 1.21 -9.67
N PHE A 251 12.14 1.62 -9.78
CA PHE A 251 11.05 0.84 -10.38
C PHE A 251 10.12 1.69 -11.27
N PRO A 252 10.64 2.48 -12.22
CA PRO A 252 9.81 3.41 -12.98
C PRO A 252 8.70 2.70 -13.76
N GLU A 253 8.92 1.50 -14.30
CA GLU A 253 7.90 0.74 -15.03
C GLU A 253 6.69 0.38 -14.16
N PHE A 254 6.87 0.22 -12.84
CA PHE A 254 5.76 0.01 -11.93
C PHE A 254 4.87 1.26 -11.87
N LEU A 255 5.46 2.45 -11.75
CA LEU A 255 4.71 3.70 -11.79
C LEU A 255 4.06 3.92 -13.15
N CYS A 256 4.79 3.66 -14.25
CA CYS A 256 4.28 3.76 -15.62
C CYS A 256 3.04 2.89 -15.81
N ASN A 257 3.11 1.62 -15.43
CA ASN A 257 2.05 0.66 -15.74
C ASN A 257 0.78 0.87 -14.89
N TYR A 258 0.90 1.49 -13.71
CA TYR A 258 -0.23 1.79 -12.82
C TYR A 258 -0.58 3.29 -12.72
N HIS A 259 0.02 4.14 -13.56
CA HIS A 259 -0.14 5.60 -13.55
C HIS A 259 -1.61 6.02 -13.52
N PHE A 260 -2.46 5.31 -14.29
CA PHE A 260 -3.89 5.58 -14.39
C PHE A 260 -4.57 5.45 -13.02
N SER A 261 -4.45 4.29 -12.37
CA SER A 261 -5.07 4.08 -11.05
C SER A 261 -4.52 5.01 -9.96
N PHE A 262 -3.24 5.38 -10.02
CA PHE A 262 -2.65 6.31 -9.06
C PHE A 262 -3.16 7.73 -9.27
N CYS A 263 -3.13 8.24 -10.50
CA CYS A 263 -3.63 9.57 -10.83
C CYS A 263 -5.14 9.71 -10.58
N ASP A 264 -5.89 8.61 -10.65
CA ASP A 264 -7.33 8.61 -10.36
C ASP A 264 -7.64 8.81 -8.86
N MET A 265 -6.70 8.44 -7.98
CA MET A 265 -6.85 8.57 -6.53
C MET A 265 -6.24 9.87 -5.98
N ILE A 266 -5.26 10.47 -6.68
CA ILE A 266 -4.57 11.67 -6.22
C ILE A 266 -5.37 12.92 -6.63
N PRO A 267 -5.73 13.81 -5.68
CA PRO A 267 -6.42 15.06 -6.01
C PRO A 267 -5.68 15.88 -7.06
N SER A 268 -6.43 16.55 -7.94
CA SER A 268 -5.87 17.38 -9.01
C SER A 268 -5.00 18.54 -8.49
N SER A 269 -5.19 18.96 -7.24
CA SER A 269 -4.37 19.97 -6.55
C SER A 269 -2.94 19.50 -6.24
N CYS A 270 -2.69 18.18 -6.17
CA CYS A 270 -1.38 17.61 -5.83
C CYS A 270 -0.47 17.49 -7.06
N ILE A 271 -0.17 18.63 -7.69
CA ILE A 271 0.57 18.71 -8.96
C ILE A 271 1.90 17.94 -8.90
N GLN A 272 2.74 18.20 -7.89
CA GLN A 272 4.05 17.56 -7.78
C GLN A 272 3.95 16.03 -7.67
N MET A 273 3.00 15.55 -6.87
CA MET A 273 2.81 14.12 -6.65
C MET A 273 2.35 13.41 -7.92
N ARG A 274 1.45 14.04 -8.68
CA ARG A 274 1.01 13.54 -9.99
C ARG A 274 2.17 13.56 -11.00
N ASN A 275 2.94 14.64 -11.05
CA ASN A 275 4.09 14.74 -11.95
C ASN A 275 5.10 13.63 -11.71
N VAL A 276 5.48 13.34 -10.45
CA VAL A 276 6.41 12.23 -10.15
C VAL A 276 5.95 10.88 -10.72
N ILE A 277 4.64 10.61 -10.73
CA ILE A 277 4.09 9.38 -11.33
C ILE A 277 4.09 9.45 -12.87
N LEU A 278 3.73 10.60 -13.44
CA LEU A 278 3.61 10.80 -14.88
C LEU A 278 4.97 11.01 -15.58
N ASP A 279 6.01 11.38 -14.84
CA ASP A 279 7.39 11.51 -15.32
C ASP A 279 8.10 10.15 -15.44
N ALA A 280 7.52 9.09 -14.85
CA ALA A 280 8.04 7.74 -14.98
C ALA A 280 7.96 7.27 -16.45
N HIS A 281 9.04 6.64 -16.91
CA HIS A 281 9.15 6.05 -18.24
C HIS A 281 10.01 4.76 -18.15
N PRO A 282 9.83 3.78 -19.07
CA PRO A 282 10.67 2.59 -19.11
C PRO A 282 12.16 2.93 -19.18
N GLN A 283 13.00 2.19 -18.45
CA GLN A 283 14.43 2.51 -18.32
C GLN A 283 15.21 2.44 -19.65
N ASP A 284 14.72 1.66 -20.61
CA ASP A 284 15.30 1.51 -21.95
C ASP A 284 14.88 2.61 -22.93
N MET A 285 13.88 3.44 -22.56
CA MET A 285 13.40 4.54 -23.39
C MET A 285 14.35 5.73 -23.35
N ARG A 286 14.70 6.27 -24.53
CA ARG A 286 15.47 7.52 -24.62
C ARG A 286 14.53 8.70 -24.70
N VAL A 287 14.43 9.47 -23.63
CA VAL A 287 13.67 10.73 -23.61
C VAL A 287 14.45 11.80 -24.37
N VAL A 288 13.83 12.38 -25.39
CA VAL A 288 14.41 13.49 -26.16
C VAL A 288 14.11 14.80 -25.44
N ASP A 289 15.10 15.69 -25.35
CA ASP A 289 14.90 17.02 -24.77
C ASP A 289 13.87 17.80 -25.60
N PRO A 290 12.71 18.21 -25.01
CA PRO A 290 11.69 18.98 -25.71
C PRO A 290 12.19 20.32 -26.27
N ALA A 291 13.27 20.87 -25.72
CA ALA A 291 13.90 22.11 -26.18
C ALA A 291 14.88 21.91 -27.35
N SER A 292 15.08 20.67 -27.82
CA SER A 292 15.98 20.37 -28.93
C SER A 292 15.55 21.08 -30.22
N PRO A 293 16.42 21.88 -30.85
CA PRO A 293 16.10 22.53 -32.12
C PRO A 293 15.86 21.47 -33.21
N ASN A 294 14.81 21.65 -34.01
CA ASN A 294 14.38 20.74 -35.07
C ASN A 294 13.84 19.37 -34.61
N LEU A 295 13.38 19.25 -33.36
CA LEU A 295 12.69 18.04 -32.90
C LEU A 295 11.44 17.79 -33.76
N LYS A 296 11.43 16.64 -34.44
CA LYS A 296 10.29 16.14 -35.21
C LYS A 296 9.66 14.97 -34.46
N ILE A 297 8.64 15.27 -33.66
CA ILE A 297 8.00 14.30 -32.75
C ILE A 297 7.38 13.14 -33.54
N ASP A 298 6.85 13.42 -34.73
CA ASP A 298 6.27 12.46 -35.67
C ASP A 298 7.28 11.43 -36.22
N LEU A 299 8.58 11.69 -36.10
CA LEU A 299 9.64 10.78 -36.54
C LEU A 299 10.17 9.87 -35.41
N LEU A 300 9.70 10.06 -34.17
CA LEU A 300 10.12 9.23 -33.05
C LEU A 300 9.48 7.83 -33.19
N PRO A 301 10.25 6.73 -33.18
CA PRO A 301 9.69 5.39 -33.33
C PRO A 301 8.66 5.06 -32.23
N GLU A 302 8.86 5.61 -31.03
CA GLU A 302 8.02 5.38 -29.86
C GLU A 302 6.61 5.97 -29.99
N ILE A 303 6.37 6.94 -30.89
CA ILE A 303 5.03 7.56 -31.04
C ILE A 303 3.96 6.56 -31.50
N SER A 304 4.40 5.49 -32.18
CA SER A 304 3.53 4.43 -32.67
C SER A 304 3.31 3.30 -31.66
N MET A 305 4.04 3.31 -30.54
CA MET A 305 4.00 2.26 -29.53
C MET A 305 3.01 2.64 -28.42
N ALA A 306 1.95 1.85 -28.27
CA ALA A 306 1.01 2.04 -27.18
C ALA A 306 1.67 1.72 -25.82
N PRO A 307 1.46 2.55 -24.78
CA PRO A 307 1.99 2.26 -23.45
C PRO A 307 1.27 1.06 -22.82
N GLN A 308 1.97 0.33 -21.96
CA GLN A 308 1.36 -0.73 -21.16
C GLN A 308 0.56 -0.12 -20.01
N ILE A 309 -0.72 -0.49 -19.88
CA ILE A 309 -1.59 -0.06 -18.79
C ILE A 309 -2.09 -1.31 -18.06
N MET A 310 -1.71 -1.46 -16.79
CA MET A 310 -2.07 -2.60 -15.93
C MET A 310 -3.25 -2.29 -14.99
N SER A 311 -3.77 -1.06 -15.02
CA SER A 311 -4.98 -0.65 -14.31
C SER A 311 -6.25 -1.01 -15.09
N ASP A 312 -7.37 -1.23 -14.40
CA ASP A 312 -8.69 -1.41 -15.02
C ASP A 312 -9.26 -0.07 -15.50
N VAL A 313 -8.98 0.27 -16.76
CA VAL A 313 -9.50 1.48 -17.42
C VAL A 313 -11.01 1.41 -17.67
N GLU A 314 -11.56 0.21 -17.84
CA GLU A 314 -12.96 0.03 -18.24
C GLU A 314 -13.92 -0.06 -17.03
N GLY A 315 -13.39 -0.29 -15.82
CA GLY A 315 -14.17 -0.54 -14.62
C GLY A 315 -15.25 0.51 -14.34
N ALA A 316 -14.90 1.80 -14.41
CA ALA A 316 -15.86 2.88 -14.19
C ALA A 316 -16.93 2.93 -15.29
N LEU A 317 -16.55 2.74 -16.56
CA LEU A 317 -17.48 2.70 -17.70
C LEU A 317 -18.46 1.53 -17.58
N LYS A 318 -17.97 0.34 -17.20
CA LYS A 318 -18.81 -0.85 -16.97
C LYS A 318 -19.77 -0.65 -15.81
N SER A 319 -19.30 -0.05 -14.71
CA SER A 319 -20.12 0.21 -13.52
C SER A 319 -21.31 1.14 -13.79
N LYS A 320 -21.16 2.04 -14.77
CA LYS A 320 -22.20 2.99 -15.20
C LYS A 320 -22.91 2.58 -16.49
N LEU A 321 -22.69 1.35 -16.97
CA LEU A 321 -23.25 0.80 -18.21
C LEU A 321 -22.96 1.65 -19.46
N MET A 322 -21.92 2.49 -19.42
CA MET A 322 -21.57 3.41 -20.50
C MET A 322 -20.67 2.79 -21.56
N LYS A 323 -19.96 1.70 -21.26
CA LYS A 323 -19.02 1.08 -22.20
C LYS A 323 -19.72 0.70 -23.51
N THR A 324 -20.84 -0.01 -23.41
CA THR A 324 -21.62 -0.45 -24.59
C THR A 324 -22.10 0.73 -25.41
N GLU A 325 -22.57 1.80 -24.76
CA GLU A 325 -23.04 3.00 -25.46
C GLU A 325 -21.91 3.71 -26.22
N VAL A 326 -20.72 3.78 -25.62
CA VAL A 326 -19.52 4.32 -26.29
C VAL A 326 -19.14 3.46 -27.49
N ASP A 327 -19.12 2.13 -27.33
CA ASP A 327 -18.81 1.20 -28.41
C ASP A 327 -19.83 1.27 -29.56
N GLU A 328 -21.11 1.45 -29.23
CA GLU A 328 -22.20 1.67 -30.21
C GLU A 328 -22.03 3.01 -30.93
N TYR A 329 -21.67 4.08 -30.20
CA TYR A 329 -21.40 5.39 -30.80
C TYR A 329 -20.23 5.32 -31.79
N PHE A 330 -19.17 4.56 -31.50
CA PHE A 330 -18.07 4.33 -32.43
C PHE A 330 -18.49 3.57 -33.69
N LYS A 331 -19.47 2.65 -33.59
CA LYS A 331 -19.98 1.88 -34.74
C LYS A 331 -20.98 2.67 -35.59
N LYS A 332 -21.83 3.47 -34.95
CA LYS A 332 -22.88 4.27 -35.60
C LYS A 332 -23.16 5.54 -34.81
N SER A 333 -22.56 6.65 -35.23
CA SER A 333 -22.77 7.96 -34.62
C SER A 333 -24.09 8.61 -35.03
N GLU A 334 -24.59 8.32 -36.24
CA GLU A 334 -25.80 8.94 -36.79
C GLU A 334 -27.05 8.63 -35.94
N GLY A 335 -27.67 9.70 -35.42
CA GLY A 335 -28.88 9.64 -34.60
C GLY A 335 -28.67 9.30 -33.13
N SER A 336 -27.43 9.16 -32.67
CA SER A 336 -27.15 8.85 -31.27
C SER A 336 -27.35 10.08 -30.36
N LEU A 337 -28.12 9.91 -29.30
CA LEU A 337 -28.29 10.89 -28.21
C LEU A 337 -27.17 10.81 -27.16
N PHE A 338 -26.16 9.96 -27.37
CA PHE A 338 -25.09 9.72 -26.41
C PHE A 338 -24.39 11.02 -25.99
N LEU A 339 -23.98 11.85 -26.97
CA LEU A 339 -23.29 13.11 -26.69
C LEU A 339 -24.16 14.13 -25.96
N SER A 340 -25.46 14.21 -26.28
CA SER A 340 -26.38 15.13 -25.60
C SER A 340 -26.60 14.73 -24.12
N ASP A 341 -26.61 13.43 -23.84
CA ASP A 341 -26.83 12.92 -22.49
C ASP A 341 -25.52 12.81 -21.68
N LEU A 342 -24.36 12.87 -22.36
CA LEU A 342 -23.05 12.60 -21.78
C LEU A 342 -22.78 13.42 -20.52
N LYS A 343 -23.04 14.73 -20.56
CA LYS A 343 -22.81 15.61 -19.41
C LYS A 343 -23.57 15.13 -18.17
N GLN A 344 -24.83 14.71 -18.33
CA GLN A 344 -25.65 14.23 -17.20
C GLN A 344 -25.13 12.89 -16.67
N LYS A 345 -24.68 12.00 -17.56
CA LYS A 345 -24.10 10.70 -17.18
C LYS A 345 -22.79 10.84 -16.39
N LEU A 346 -22.06 11.93 -16.61
CA LEU A 346 -20.81 12.24 -15.91
C LEU A 346 -21.00 12.93 -14.55
N LEU A 347 -22.23 13.28 -14.17
CA LEU A 347 -22.51 13.86 -12.85
C LEU A 347 -22.72 12.79 -11.78
N LEU A 348 -22.29 13.10 -10.56
CA LEU A 348 -22.57 12.29 -9.39
C LEU A 348 -23.97 12.59 -8.83
N PRO A 349 -24.66 11.59 -8.26
CA PRO A 349 -25.83 11.81 -7.42
C PRO A 349 -25.52 12.78 -6.26
N GLN A 350 -26.49 13.60 -5.86
CA GLN A 350 -26.28 14.66 -4.85
C GLN A 350 -25.66 14.16 -3.54
N ASN A 351 -26.05 12.97 -3.07
CA ASN A 351 -25.52 12.32 -1.86
C ASN A 351 -24.03 11.95 -1.95
N GLU A 352 -23.48 11.77 -3.15
CA GLU A 352 -22.08 11.44 -3.37
C GLU A 352 -21.20 12.70 -3.57
N THR A 353 -21.81 13.83 -3.95
CA THR A 353 -21.06 15.07 -4.28
C THR A 353 -20.23 15.62 -3.12
N SER A 354 -20.76 15.57 -1.90
CA SER A 354 -20.06 16.07 -0.70
C SER A 354 -18.83 15.22 -0.39
N VAL A 355 -18.96 13.90 -0.49
CA VAL A 355 -17.87 12.94 -0.24
C VAL A 355 -16.78 13.06 -1.31
N ALA A 356 -17.17 13.19 -2.57
CA ALA A 356 -16.25 13.35 -3.70
C ALA A 356 -15.62 14.76 -3.80
N GLY A 357 -16.21 15.77 -3.14
CA GLY A 357 -15.74 17.16 -3.21
C GLY A 357 -15.98 17.83 -4.57
N THR A 358 -16.76 17.18 -5.44
CA THR A 358 -17.09 17.65 -6.78
C THR A 358 -18.43 17.07 -7.21
N ARG A 359 -19.09 17.74 -8.16
CA ARG A 359 -20.33 17.23 -8.79
C ARG A 359 -20.06 16.24 -9.91
N TYR A 360 -18.81 16.09 -10.34
CA TYR A 360 -18.41 15.23 -11.45
C TYR A 360 -17.87 13.90 -10.97
N ASN A 361 -18.18 12.83 -11.69
CA ASN A 361 -17.58 11.52 -11.47
C ASN A 361 -16.19 11.49 -12.13
N VAL A 362 -15.17 11.91 -11.37
CA VAL A 362 -13.79 12.01 -11.86
C VAL A 362 -13.25 10.68 -12.42
N PRO A 363 -13.39 9.53 -11.71
CA PRO A 363 -12.99 8.23 -12.26
C PRO A 363 -13.62 7.87 -13.59
N LEU A 364 -14.91 8.17 -13.75
CA LEU A 364 -15.63 7.93 -14.99
C LEU A 364 -15.14 8.83 -16.12
N ILE A 365 -14.88 10.11 -15.85
CA ILE A 365 -14.30 11.04 -16.83
C ILE A 365 -12.94 10.54 -17.29
N ASN A 366 -12.05 10.19 -16.34
CA ASN A 366 -10.71 9.70 -16.64
C ASN A 366 -10.75 8.41 -17.48
N SER A 367 -11.60 7.47 -17.10
CA SER A 367 -11.83 6.22 -17.83
C SER A 367 -12.36 6.46 -19.24
N LEU A 368 -13.34 7.36 -19.39
CA LEU A 368 -13.91 7.71 -20.69
C LEU A 368 -12.85 8.31 -21.62
N VAL A 369 -12.09 9.30 -21.13
CA VAL A 369 -11.04 9.99 -21.90
C VAL A 369 -10.02 8.98 -22.42
N LEU A 370 -9.49 8.13 -21.53
CA LEU A 370 -8.45 7.18 -21.89
C LEU A 370 -8.98 6.09 -22.81
N TYR A 371 -10.17 5.54 -22.52
CA TYR A 371 -10.79 4.51 -23.36
C TYR A 371 -11.07 5.01 -24.78
N VAL A 372 -11.61 6.22 -24.93
CA VAL A 372 -11.81 6.86 -26.24
C VAL A 372 -10.48 7.01 -26.99
N GLY A 373 -9.42 7.45 -26.31
CA GLY A 373 -8.08 7.57 -26.90
C GLY A 373 -7.54 6.23 -27.41
N ILE A 374 -7.71 5.15 -26.63
CA ILE A 374 -7.32 3.79 -27.01
C ILE A 374 -8.14 3.29 -28.22
N GLN A 375 -9.45 3.53 -28.26
CA GLN A 375 -10.28 3.11 -29.39
C GLN A 375 -9.91 3.87 -30.67
N VAL A 376 -9.65 5.17 -30.58
CA VAL A 376 -9.27 5.97 -31.76
C VAL A 376 -7.92 5.54 -32.31
N SER A 377 -6.93 5.22 -31.47
CA SER A 377 -5.62 4.75 -31.95
C SER A 377 -5.72 3.42 -32.70
N LEU A 378 -6.74 2.60 -32.41
CA LEU A 378 -7.03 1.35 -33.13
C LEU A 378 -7.80 1.55 -34.44
N ILE A 379 -8.65 2.57 -34.54
CA ILE A 379 -9.61 2.75 -35.66
C ILE A 379 -9.12 3.72 -36.75
N LEU A 380 -8.15 4.61 -36.47
CA LEU A 380 -7.62 5.62 -37.41
C LEU A 380 -8.68 6.58 -38.02
N SER A 381 -9.89 6.68 -37.45
CA SER A 381 -10.96 7.56 -37.96
C SER A 381 -10.98 8.93 -37.26
N CYS A 382 -10.62 9.99 -37.99
CA CYS A 382 -10.43 11.34 -37.44
C CYS A 382 -11.74 12.06 -37.02
N SER A 383 -12.88 11.76 -37.65
CA SER A 383 -14.14 12.48 -37.40
C SER A 383 -14.69 12.26 -35.98
N ILE A 384 -14.70 11.00 -35.52
CA ILE A 384 -15.22 10.63 -34.19
C ILE A 384 -14.37 11.23 -33.07
N LEU A 385 -13.06 11.37 -33.29
CA LEU A 385 -12.15 11.98 -32.33
C LEU A 385 -12.48 13.46 -32.10
N SER A 386 -12.79 14.21 -33.16
CA SER A 386 -13.16 15.63 -33.04
C SER A 386 -14.42 15.82 -32.17
N ASP A 387 -15.46 15.03 -32.42
CA ASP A 387 -16.73 15.15 -31.70
C ASP A 387 -16.57 14.77 -30.22
N LEU A 388 -15.90 13.65 -29.93
CA LEU A 388 -15.65 13.21 -28.56
C LEU A 388 -14.71 14.16 -27.80
N LEU A 389 -13.61 14.61 -28.43
CA LEU A 389 -12.72 15.59 -27.81
C LEU A 389 -13.47 16.88 -27.52
N SER A 390 -14.30 17.37 -28.43
CA SER A 390 -15.08 18.60 -28.22
C SER A 390 -16.05 18.50 -27.04
N ALA A 391 -16.61 17.32 -26.78
CA ALA A 391 -17.49 17.07 -25.64
C ALA A 391 -16.73 16.89 -24.32
N ILE A 392 -15.53 16.30 -24.37
CA ILE A 392 -14.75 15.90 -23.19
C ILE A 392 -13.77 17.00 -22.73
N LEU A 393 -13.08 17.70 -23.63
CA LEU A 393 -12.09 18.73 -23.29
C LEU A 393 -12.62 19.81 -22.34
N PRO A 394 -13.84 20.36 -22.57
CA PRO A 394 -14.39 21.36 -21.67
C PRO A 394 -14.58 20.83 -20.25
N LEU A 395 -14.90 19.54 -20.09
CA LEU A 395 -15.10 18.91 -18.79
C LEU A 395 -13.77 18.67 -18.06
N THR A 396 -12.74 18.22 -18.78
CA THR A 396 -11.39 18.03 -18.19
C THR A 396 -10.71 19.35 -17.84
N LEU A 397 -10.91 20.39 -18.66
CA LEU A 397 -10.44 21.76 -18.38
C LEU A 397 -11.21 22.42 -17.23
N CYS A 398 -12.52 22.21 -17.14
CA CYS A 398 -13.34 22.74 -16.05
C CYS A 398 -12.95 22.12 -14.70
N MET A 399 -12.61 20.84 -14.69
CA MET A 399 -12.07 20.16 -13.50
C MET A 399 -10.75 20.80 -13.02
N HIS A 400 -9.84 21.14 -13.94
CA HIS A 400 -8.58 21.81 -13.57
C HIS A 400 -8.78 23.25 -13.11
N LYS A 401 -9.75 23.99 -13.70
CA LYS A 401 -10.08 25.36 -13.28
C LYS A 401 -10.83 25.42 -11.95
N CYS A 402 -11.68 24.44 -11.64
CA CYS A 402 -12.39 24.39 -10.36
C CYS A 402 -11.50 23.97 -9.17
N SER A 403 -10.35 23.33 -9.42
CA SER A 403 -9.39 22.94 -8.37
C SER A 403 -8.21 23.90 -8.16
N GLY A 404 -8.12 25.03 -8.88
CA GLY A 404 -6.85 25.75 -9.04
C GLY A 404 -6.88 27.29 -9.07
N PHE A 405 -7.94 27.97 -8.64
CA PHE A 405 -7.98 29.45 -8.67
C PHE A 405 -8.19 30.14 -7.31
N ALA A 406 -8.02 29.44 -6.18
CA ALA A 406 -8.22 30.01 -4.84
C ALA A 406 -6.93 30.36 -4.06
N THR A 407 -5.73 29.97 -4.49
CA THR A 407 -4.49 30.20 -3.71
C THR A 407 -3.21 30.25 -4.57
N ALA A 408 -3.01 31.32 -5.36
CA ALA A 408 -1.67 31.73 -5.83
C ALA A 408 -1.71 33.12 -6.53
N THR A 409 -2.24 34.14 -5.87
CA THR A 409 -2.01 35.55 -6.24
C THR A 409 -1.78 36.35 -4.95
N ASN A 410 -0.59 36.18 -4.39
CA ASN A 410 0.15 37.02 -3.43
C ASN A 410 1.52 36.30 -3.34
N GLY A 411 2.61 36.70 -3.97
CA GLY A 411 3.13 38.06 -4.10
C GLY A 411 4.05 38.32 -2.91
N VAL A 412 5.36 38.06 -3.13
CA VAL A 412 6.53 38.08 -2.20
C VAL A 412 6.87 36.76 -1.54
#